data_AF-A0A2M7TX70-F1
#
_entry.id   AF-A0A2M7TX70-F1
#
_cell.length_a   1.000
_cell.length_b   1.000
_cell.length_c   1.000
_cell.angle_alpha   90.00
_cell.angle_beta   90.00
_cell.angle_gamma   90.00
#
_symmetry.space_group_name_H-M   'P 1'
#
loop_
_entity.id
_entity.type
_entity.pdbx_description
1 polymer ?
#
loop_
_entity_poly.entity_id
_entity_poly.type
_entity_poly.pdbx_seq_one_letter_code
_entity_poly.pdbx_strand_id
1 'polypeptide(L)'
;MVVSFIYIRNQNNQIPEEFNNSNLFDVNDDETFNVDLIGYFDIEDEDISTLPSDLKTYLINEIQSVYNPDNCDNTGDNNEDVFDFLYKKFDLNSDEETEYIIMPIQLCDLYMRGASGNGKILIVQSSRGKWNTIGYLNGNGYTITKRKTNNYYDVLVNFHSSANSGSETIYKWTDESKTGIKAQYEPVIAKWYRFKR
;
A
#
# COMPACT_ATOMS: atom_id res chain seq x y z
N MET A 1 10.29 -1.09 23.37
CA MET A 1 9.19 -0.24 23.86
C MET A 1 7.96 -0.72 23.13
N VAL A 2 7.06 -1.43 23.81
CA VAL A 2 5.87 -2.04 23.19
C VAL A 2 4.80 -0.97 23.12
N VAL A 3 4.41 -0.54 21.92
CA VAL A 3 3.27 0.36 21.74
C VAL A 3 2.03 -0.51 21.54
N SER A 4 1.24 -0.67 22.60
CA SER A 4 -0.05 -1.34 22.53
C SER A 4 -1.12 -0.34 22.09
N PHE A 5 -1.80 -0.61 20.97
CA PHE A 5 -2.95 0.17 20.54
C PHE A 5 -4.21 -0.34 21.26
N ILE A 6 -4.82 0.52 22.07
CA ILE A 6 -6.10 0.23 22.75
C ILE A 6 -7.22 0.55 21.76
N TYR A 7 -8.02 -0.45 21.41
CA TYR A 7 -9.19 -0.31 20.53
C TYR A 7 -10.45 -0.12 21.39
N ILE A 8 -11.12 1.04 21.28
CA ILE A 8 -12.41 1.30 21.93
C ILE A 8 -13.48 1.37 20.83
N ARG A 9 -14.51 0.54 20.97
CA ARG A 9 -15.61 0.37 20.01
C ARG A 9 -16.70 1.39 20.29
N ASN A 10 -17.17 2.15 19.29
CA ASN A 10 -18.46 2.83 19.40
C ASN A 10 -19.22 2.89 18.07
N GLN A 11 -20.51 2.58 18.13
CA GLN A 11 -21.45 2.58 17.01
C GLN A 11 -22.22 3.90 17.01
N ASN A 12 -22.16 4.68 15.92
CA ASN A 12 -23.32 5.34 15.31
C ASN A 12 -22.95 6.11 14.03
N ASN A 13 -23.80 5.95 13.01
CA ASN A 13 -23.74 6.57 11.69
C ASN A 13 -24.11 8.06 11.72
N GLN A 14 -23.38 8.89 10.97
CA GLN A 14 -23.87 9.75 9.87
C GLN A 14 -22.70 10.58 9.30
N ILE A 15 -22.55 10.62 7.97
CA ILE A 15 -21.59 11.48 7.25
C ILE A 15 -22.34 12.71 6.74
N PRO A 16 -21.93 13.96 7.05
CA PRO A 16 -22.42 15.15 6.37
C PRO A 16 -21.55 15.58 5.19
N GLU A 17 -22.21 16.10 4.16
CA GLU A 17 -21.66 16.63 2.90
C GLU A 17 -20.94 17.99 3.09
N GLU A 18 -19.69 18.05 3.52
CA GLU A 18 -18.88 19.27 3.38
C GLU A 18 -17.39 18.96 3.12
N PHE A 19 -17.08 18.35 1.97
CA PHE A 19 -15.71 18.30 1.43
C PHE A 19 -15.45 19.48 0.50
N ASN A 20 -15.26 20.68 1.08
CA ASN A 20 -14.55 21.75 0.41
C ASN A 20 -14.18 22.84 1.43
N ASN A 21 -13.05 22.66 2.11
CA ASN A 21 -12.11 23.74 2.40
C ASN A 21 -10.87 23.16 3.10
N SER A 22 -9.72 23.56 2.57
CA SER A 22 -8.39 23.32 3.10
C SER A 22 -8.25 23.94 4.51
N ASN A 23 -8.60 23.19 5.54
CA ASN A 23 -8.22 23.47 6.92
C ASN A 23 -7.49 22.24 7.45
N LEU A 24 -6.29 22.45 8.02
CA LEU A 24 -5.70 21.46 8.90
C LEU A 24 -6.70 21.20 10.03
N PHE A 25 -7.35 20.05 10.00
CA PHE A 25 -8.20 19.62 11.10
C PHE A 25 -7.28 19.32 12.30
N ASP A 26 -7.45 20.08 13.38
CA ASP A 26 -7.10 19.60 14.71
C ASP A 26 -8.13 18.51 15.01
N VAL A 27 -7.78 17.28 14.63
CA VAL A 27 -8.65 16.12 14.78
C VAL A 27 -8.81 15.89 16.27
N ASN A 28 -9.97 16.26 16.83
CA ASN A 28 -10.46 15.67 18.06
C ASN A 28 -10.55 14.16 17.83
N ASP A 29 -10.10 13.37 18.80
CA ASP A 29 -9.82 11.92 18.74
C ASP A 29 -11.02 11.01 18.37
N ASP A 30 -12.16 11.55 17.94
CA ASP A 30 -13.43 10.84 17.79
C ASP A 30 -13.78 10.37 16.37
N GLU A 31 -13.09 10.85 15.32
CA GLU A 31 -13.29 10.35 13.94
C GLU A 31 -12.22 9.34 13.52
N THR A 32 -12.04 8.26 14.28
CA THR A 32 -11.23 7.14 13.79
C THR A 32 -11.89 6.51 12.55
N PHE A 33 -11.11 6.13 11.55
CA PHE A 33 -11.64 5.21 10.55
C PHE A 33 -11.99 3.91 11.28
N ASN A 34 -13.27 3.69 11.56
CA ASN A 34 -13.75 2.39 12.03
C ASN A 34 -13.62 1.39 10.87
N VAL A 35 -12.42 0.85 10.74
CA VAL A 35 -12.09 -0.16 9.74
C VAL A 35 -12.14 -1.51 10.42
N ASP A 36 -13.16 -2.29 10.08
CA ASP A 36 -13.11 -3.71 10.39
C ASP A 36 -12.01 -4.34 9.52
N LEU A 37 -11.01 -4.96 10.16
CA LEU A 37 -9.80 -5.45 9.49
C LEU A 37 -9.95 -6.92 9.06
N ILE A 38 -9.41 -7.26 7.89
CA ILE A 38 -9.21 -8.66 7.47
C ILE A 38 -7.77 -9.08 7.68
N GLY A 39 -6.82 -8.17 7.44
CA GLY A 39 -5.40 -8.45 7.59
C GLY A 39 -4.60 -7.18 7.82
N TYR A 40 -3.65 -7.28 8.72
CA TYR A 40 -2.61 -6.28 8.95
C TYR A 40 -1.29 -6.84 8.37
N PHE A 41 -0.46 -5.97 7.81
CA PHE A 41 0.91 -6.30 7.47
C PHE A 41 1.81 -5.38 8.29
N ASP A 42 2.39 -5.95 9.34
CA ASP A 42 3.59 -5.37 9.92
C ASP A 42 4.79 -5.91 9.16
N ILE A 43 5.85 -5.12 9.08
CA ILE A 43 7.11 -5.52 8.43
C ILE A 43 7.69 -6.79 9.08
N GLU A 44 7.29 -7.10 10.32
CA GLU A 44 7.71 -8.29 11.06
C GLU A 44 7.02 -9.61 10.64
N ASP A 45 5.90 -9.56 9.89
CA ASP A 45 5.17 -10.75 9.41
C ASP A 45 5.62 -11.13 7.98
N GLU A 46 6.92 -11.43 7.83
CA GLU A 46 7.49 -11.88 6.55
C GLU A 46 6.98 -13.28 6.17
N ASP A 47 6.26 -13.37 5.05
CA ASP A 47 6.06 -14.65 4.37
C ASP A 47 7.32 -14.94 3.54
N ILE A 48 8.23 -15.75 4.08
CA ILE A 48 9.54 -16.09 3.48
C ILE A 48 9.38 -17.00 2.23
N SER A 49 8.18 -17.10 1.64
CA SER A 49 8.05 -17.74 0.35
C SER A 49 8.87 -16.96 -0.70
N THR A 50 9.43 -17.65 -1.68
CA THR A 50 10.12 -16.98 -2.80
C THR A 50 9.09 -16.47 -3.80
N LEU A 51 9.21 -15.20 -4.20
CA LEU A 51 8.42 -14.66 -5.31
C LEU A 51 8.63 -15.54 -6.56
N PRO A 52 7.58 -15.80 -7.36
CA PRO A 52 7.75 -16.39 -8.69
C PRO A 52 8.80 -15.61 -9.50
N SER A 53 9.71 -16.31 -10.18
CA SER A 53 10.85 -15.69 -10.88
C SER A 53 10.41 -14.73 -11.99
N ASP A 54 9.30 -15.06 -12.67
CA ASP A 54 8.68 -14.23 -13.69
C ASP A 54 8.04 -12.96 -13.09
N LEU A 55 7.41 -13.06 -11.91
CA LEU A 55 6.93 -11.90 -11.15
C LEU A 55 8.11 -11.03 -10.69
N LYS A 56 9.18 -11.63 -10.15
CA LYS A 56 10.38 -10.89 -9.75
C LYS A 56 10.98 -10.11 -10.92
N THR A 57 11.11 -10.75 -12.08
CA THR A 57 11.57 -10.10 -13.32
C THR A 57 10.64 -8.95 -13.74
N TYR A 58 9.32 -9.16 -13.67
CA TYR A 58 8.33 -8.11 -13.94
C TYR A 58 8.54 -6.91 -13.01
N LEU A 59 8.70 -7.13 -11.70
CA LEU A 59 8.87 -6.07 -10.70
C LEU A 59 10.13 -5.26 -10.92
N ILE A 60 11.24 -5.92 -11.23
CA ILE A 60 12.51 -5.24 -11.52
C ILE A 60 12.32 -4.28 -12.68
N ASN A 61 11.76 -4.75 -13.79
CA ASN A 61 11.52 -3.93 -14.99
C ASN A 61 10.52 -2.79 -14.72
N GLU A 62 9.44 -3.10 -14.01
CA GLU A 62 8.40 -2.13 -13.62
C GLU A 62 9.01 -0.99 -12.79
N ILE A 63 9.77 -1.33 -11.75
CA ILE A 63 10.39 -0.34 -10.85
C ILE A 63 11.49 0.44 -11.60
N GLN A 64 12.34 -0.22 -12.38
CA GLN A 64 13.35 0.47 -13.19
C GLN A 64 12.71 1.48 -14.15
N SER A 65 11.59 1.13 -14.79
CA SER A 65 10.89 2.03 -15.71
C SER A 65 10.33 3.29 -15.03
N VAL A 66 9.96 3.19 -13.74
CA VAL A 66 9.36 4.28 -12.97
C VAL A 66 10.42 5.15 -12.29
N TYR A 67 11.46 4.54 -11.72
CA TYR A 67 12.44 5.26 -10.90
C TYR A 67 13.73 5.60 -11.64
N ASN A 68 13.97 5.01 -12.82
CA ASN A 68 15.20 5.12 -13.59
C ASN A 68 16.47 5.26 -12.71
N PRO A 69 16.73 4.29 -11.82
CA PRO A 69 17.88 4.38 -10.95
C PRO A 69 19.15 4.24 -11.81
N ASP A 70 19.87 5.35 -11.99
CA ASP A 70 21.12 5.45 -12.78
C ASP A 70 22.18 4.40 -12.40
N ASN A 71 22.05 3.76 -11.24
CA ASN A 71 22.98 2.77 -10.70
C ASN A 71 22.73 1.33 -11.17
N CYS A 72 21.58 1.00 -11.77
CA CYS A 72 21.34 -0.37 -12.29
C CYS A 72 22.16 -0.68 -13.55
N ASP A 73 22.67 0.33 -14.26
CA ASP A 73 23.45 0.15 -15.49
C ASP A 73 24.92 -0.23 -15.21
N ASN A 74 25.43 0.05 -14.00
CA ASN A 74 26.83 -0.19 -13.62
C ASN A 74 27.04 -1.49 -12.84
N THR A 75 25.98 -2.12 -12.35
CA THR A 75 26.02 -3.46 -11.80
C THR A 75 25.95 -4.44 -12.96
N GLY A 76 27.11 -4.73 -13.57
CA GLY A 76 27.25 -5.66 -14.70
C GLY A 76 26.81 -7.12 -14.42
N ASP A 77 26.15 -7.37 -13.28
CA ASP A 77 25.49 -8.61 -12.95
C ASP A 77 24.01 -8.31 -12.68
N ASN A 78 23.13 -9.02 -13.38
CA ASN A 78 21.72 -9.21 -13.05
C ASN A 78 21.59 -10.05 -11.76
N ASN A 79 22.36 -9.71 -10.72
CA ASN A 79 22.46 -10.49 -9.52
C ASN A 79 21.14 -10.36 -8.78
N GLU A 80 20.37 -11.42 -8.79
CA GLU A 80 19.04 -11.45 -8.20
C GLU A 80 19.03 -11.11 -6.70
N ASP A 81 20.20 -11.15 -6.06
CA ASP A 81 20.46 -10.80 -4.66
C ASP A 81 20.47 -9.28 -4.39
N VAL A 82 20.58 -8.42 -5.41
CA VAL A 82 20.51 -6.94 -5.21
C VAL A 82 19.08 -6.40 -5.22
N PHE A 83 18.09 -7.29 -5.18
CA PHE A 83 16.66 -6.96 -5.18
C PHE A 83 15.98 -7.60 -3.98
N ASP A 84 15.48 -6.74 -3.08
CA ASP A 84 14.78 -7.19 -1.89
C ASP A 84 13.34 -6.66 -1.86
N PHE A 85 12.41 -7.57 -1.64
CA PHE A 85 10.97 -7.33 -1.69
C PHE A 85 10.31 -7.99 -0.49
N LEU A 86 9.58 -7.21 0.30
CA LEU A 86 8.56 -7.76 1.17
C LEU A 86 7.28 -7.92 0.38
N TYR A 87 6.56 -9.02 0.58
CA TYR A 87 5.29 -9.19 -0.10
C TYR A 87 4.31 -10.06 0.70
N LYS A 88 3.04 -9.93 0.34
CA LYS A 88 1.97 -10.80 0.83
C LYS A 88 1.04 -11.18 -0.30
N LYS A 89 0.57 -12.41 -0.24
CA LYS A 89 -0.48 -12.96 -1.09
C LYS A 89 -1.84 -12.65 -0.48
N PHE A 90 -2.75 -12.08 -1.26
CA PHE A 90 -4.10 -11.79 -0.82
C PHE A 90 -5.07 -11.87 -1.99
N ASP A 91 -6.21 -12.53 -1.80
CA ASP A 91 -7.32 -12.55 -2.76
C ASP A 91 -8.20 -11.31 -2.51
N LEU A 92 -7.94 -10.24 -3.26
CA LEU A 92 -8.54 -8.92 -3.03
C LEU A 92 -9.98 -8.83 -3.52
N ASN A 93 -10.43 -9.70 -4.43
CA ASN A 93 -11.78 -9.65 -4.98
C ASN A 93 -12.65 -10.87 -4.62
N SER A 94 -12.06 -11.87 -3.96
CA SER A 94 -12.67 -13.15 -3.62
C SER A 94 -13.03 -14.00 -4.84
N ASP A 95 -12.16 -14.01 -5.85
CA ASP A 95 -12.30 -14.84 -7.07
C ASP A 95 -11.36 -16.06 -7.10
N GLU A 96 -10.66 -16.34 -6.00
CA GLU A 96 -9.65 -17.40 -5.84
C GLU A 96 -8.35 -17.15 -6.61
N GLU A 97 -8.24 -16.07 -7.38
CA GLU A 97 -6.96 -15.58 -7.89
C GLU A 97 -6.27 -14.73 -6.80
N THR A 98 -4.94 -14.82 -6.76
CA THR A 98 -4.16 -14.19 -5.69
C THR A 98 -3.41 -12.98 -6.23
N GLU A 99 -3.66 -11.81 -5.65
CA GLU A 99 -2.81 -10.64 -5.83
C GLU A 99 -1.61 -10.65 -4.89
N TYR A 100 -0.53 -10.02 -5.35
CA TYR A 100 0.68 -9.78 -4.59
C TYR A 100 0.73 -8.31 -4.20
N ILE A 101 0.77 -8.04 -2.90
CA ILE A 101 1.02 -6.70 -2.37
C ILE A 101 2.49 -6.63 -1.98
N ILE A 102 3.24 -5.78 -2.68
CA ILE A 102 4.70 -5.81 -2.70
C ILE A 102 5.24 -4.47 -2.22
N MET A 103 6.20 -4.54 -1.31
CA MET A 103 6.94 -3.42 -0.76
C MET A 103 8.42 -3.60 -1.13
N PRO A 104 8.91 -2.93 -2.18
CA PRO A 104 10.33 -2.93 -2.50
C PRO A 104 11.13 -2.34 -1.34
N ILE A 105 12.20 -3.01 -0.95
CA ILE A 105 13.13 -2.60 0.11
C ILE A 105 14.41 -2.06 -0.49
N GLN A 106 15.01 -2.82 -1.41
CA GLN A 106 16.28 -2.48 -2.04
C GLN A 106 16.25 -2.87 -3.52
N LEU A 107 16.84 -2.03 -4.37
CA LEU A 107 16.94 -2.25 -5.80
C LEU A 107 18.30 -1.76 -6.30
N CYS A 108 19.10 -2.65 -6.90
CA CYS A 108 20.45 -2.32 -7.43
C CYS A 108 21.32 -1.62 -6.37
N ASP A 109 21.37 -2.22 -5.18
CA ASP A 109 22.04 -1.69 -3.98
C ASP A 109 21.53 -0.35 -3.42
N LEU A 110 20.46 0.22 -4.00
CA LEU A 110 19.81 1.41 -3.50
C LEU A 110 18.62 1.05 -2.61
N TYR A 111 18.63 1.49 -1.35
CA TYR A 111 17.47 1.38 -0.47
C TYR A 111 16.33 2.25 -0.98
N MET A 112 15.18 1.63 -1.24
CA MET A 112 13.96 2.28 -1.73
C MET A 112 13.12 2.88 -0.60
N ARG A 113 13.48 2.60 0.66
CA ARG A 113 12.79 3.04 1.86
C ARG A 113 13.79 3.63 2.85
N GLY A 114 13.47 4.81 3.37
CA GLY A 114 14.26 5.48 4.41
C GLY A 114 13.91 5.01 5.83
N ALA A 115 14.46 5.68 6.84
CA ALA A 115 14.24 5.34 8.25
C ALA A 115 12.77 5.41 8.71
N SER A 116 11.92 6.18 8.01
CA SER A 116 10.47 6.22 8.29
C SER A 116 9.69 5.04 7.71
N GLY A 117 10.36 4.16 6.95
CA GLY A 117 9.76 3.03 6.25
C GLY A 117 8.90 3.42 5.05
N ASN A 118 8.66 4.71 4.80
CA ASN A 118 7.84 5.15 3.68
C ASN A 118 8.46 4.74 2.35
N GLY A 119 7.60 4.32 1.45
CA GLY A 119 7.97 4.02 0.07
C GLY A 119 6.77 3.48 -0.69
N LYS A 120 7.05 2.90 -1.84
CA LYS A 120 6.01 2.52 -2.78
C LYS A 120 5.51 1.12 -2.50
N ILE A 121 4.20 0.96 -2.53
CA ILE A 121 3.54 -0.33 -2.36
C ILE A 121 2.86 -0.63 -3.68
N LEU A 122 3.18 -1.78 -4.27
CA LEU A 122 2.64 -2.22 -5.55
C LEU A 122 1.60 -3.30 -5.29
N ILE A 123 0.45 -3.26 -5.97
CA ILE A 123 -0.49 -4.38 -6.03
C ILE A 123 -0.38 -4.96 -7.43
N VAL A 124 0.01 -6.23 -7.53
CA VAL A 124 0.26 -6.92 -8.78
C VAL A 124 -0.64 -8.15 -8.90
N GLN A 125 -1.26 -8.30 -10.06
CA GLN A 125 -2.15 -9.41 -10.38
C GLN A 125 -1.67 -10.13 -11.63
N SER A 126 -1.84 -11.45 -11.68
CA SER A 126 -1.70 -12.21 -12.92
C SER A 126 -3.02 -12.19 -13.68
N SER A 127 -3.00 -11.79 -14.95
CA SER A 127 -4.15 -11.90 -15.84
C SER A 127 -3.72 -12.52 -17.15
N ARG A 128 -4.31 -13.68 -17.49
CA ARG A 128 -4.01 -14.43 -18.71
C ARG A 128 -2.51 -14.74 -18.89
N GLY A 129 -1.85 -15.09 -17.79
CA GLY A 129 -0.42 -15.42 -17.77
C GLY A 129 0.50 -14.20 -17.92
N LYS A 130 0.00 -12.99 -17.66
CA LYS A 130 0.81 -11.75 -17.64
C LYS A 130 0.61 -11.02 -16.34
N TRP A 131 1.72 -10.59 -15.74
CA TRP A 131 1.72 -9.73 -14.57
C TRP A 131 1.32 -8.30 -14.94
N ASN A 132 0.51 -7.71 -14.09
CA ASN A 132 0.02 -6.36 -14.24
C ASN A 132 -0.02 -5.68 -12.87
N THR A 133 0.60 -4.51 -12.77
CA THR A 133 0.35 -3.64 -11.63
C THR A 133 -1.05 -3.05 -11.77
N ILE A 134 -1.82 -3.18 -10.70
CA ILE A 134 -3.20 -2.70 -10.56
C ILE A 134 -3.35 -1.70 -9.40
N GLY A 135 -2.24 -1.30 -8.78
CA GLY A 135 -2.23 -0.28 -7.74
C GLY A 135 -0.81 0.21 -7.42
N TYR A 136 -0.64 1.53 -7.37
CA TYR A 136 0.58 2.20 -6.89
C TYR A 136 0.25 3.04 -5.66
N LEU A 137 0.47 2.48 -4.49
CA LEU A 137 0.24 3.14 -3.22
C LEU A 137 1.54 3.72 -2.66
N ASN A 138 1.42 4.63 -1.70
CA ASN A 138 2.58 5.25 -1.07
C ASN A 138 2.42 5.29 0.46
N GLY A 139 3.32 4.62 1.17
CA GLY A 139 3.22 4.45 2.61
C GLY A 139 4.32 3.61 3.23
N ASN A 140 4.32 3.54 4.55
CA ASN A 140 5.22 2.67 5.31
C ASN A 140 4.59 1.31 5.63
N GLY A 141 3.28 1.17 5.52
CA GLY A 141 2.55 -0.07 5.74
C GLY A 141 1.14 0.01 5.17
N TYR A 142 0.45 -1.13 5.14
CA TYR A 142 -0.90 -1.22 4.61
C TYR A 142 -1.76 -2.19 5.41
N THR A 143 -3.07 -2.08 5.23
CA THR A 143 -4.07 -2.91 5.90
C THR A 143 -5.22 -3.15 4.95
N ILE A 144 -5.65 -4.41 4.84
CA ILE A 144 -6.81 -4.80 4.02
C ILE A 144 -8.06 -4.74 4.87
N THR A 145 -9.03 -3.96 4.40
CA THR A 145 -10.28 -3.73 5.13
C THR A 145 -11.35 -4.76 4.77
N LYS A 146 -12.37 -4.92 5.62
CA LYS A 146 -13.58 -5.70 5.27
C LYS A 146 -14.49 -5.04 4.27
N ARG A 147 -14.30 -3.74 3.99
CA ARG A 147 -15.12 -2.99 3.05
C ARG A 147 -14.67 -3.31 1.64
N LYS A 148 -15.63 -3.40 0.73
CA LYS A 148 -15.37 -3.61 -0.69
C LYS A 148 -15.90 -2.45 -1.53
N THR A 149 -15.16 -2.09 -2.56
CA THR A 149 -15.59 -1.19 -3.64
C THR A 149 -15.49 -1.97 -4.94
N ASN A 150 -16.61 -2.08 -5.69
CA ASN A 150 -16.66 -2.83 -6.95
C ASN A 150 -16.10 -4.28 -6.82
N ASN A 151 -16.47 -4.97 -5.74
CA ASN A 151 -16.04 -6.34 -5.36
C ASN A 151 -14.59 -6.50 -4.87
N TYR A 152 -13.75 -5.47 -4.94
CA TYR A 152 -12.39 -5.49 -4.39
C TYR A 152 -12.36 -4.91 -2.97
N TYR A 153 -11.59 -5.51 -2.06
CA TYR A 153 -11.37 -4.98 -0.71
C TYR A 153 -10.63 -3.64 -0.75
N ASP A 154 -11.08 -2.67 0.04
CA ASP A 154 -10.38 -1.39 0.15
C ASP A 154 -9.03 -1.61 0.89
N VAL A 155 -8.02 -0.81 0.53
CA VAL A 155 -6.68 -0.85 1.14
C VAL A 155 -6.41 0.45 1.88
N LEU A 156 -6.21 0.38 3.20
CA LEU A 156 -5.77 1.50 4.02
C LEU A 156 -4.24 1.51 4.06
N VAL A 157 -3.64 2.67 3.79
CA VAL A 157 -2.18 2.85 3.78
C VAL A 157 -1.78 3.92 4.78
N ASN A 158 -0.77 3.62 5.57
CA ASN A 158 -0.18 4.55 6.52
C ASN A 158 1.06 5.20 5.92
N PHE A 159 1.31 6.47 6.24
CA PHE A 159 2.50 7.20 5.85
C PHE A 159 2.99 8.06 7.01
N HIS A 160 4.29 8.05 7.30
CA HIS A 160 4.87 8.84 8.38
C HIS A 160 5.55 10.10 7.83
N SER A 161 5.04 11.30 8.13
CA SER A 161 5.73 12.53 7.76
C SER A 161 6.84 12.90 8.75
N SER A 162 6.71 12.48 10.02
CA SER A 162 7.73 12.62 11.04
C SER A 162 7.53 11.57 12.14
N ALA A 163 8.38 11.58 13.17
CA ALA A 163 8.18 10.75 14.37
C ALA A 163 6.86 11.05 15.12
N ASN A 164 6.29 12.26 14.94
CA ASN A 164 5.06 12.67 15.63
C ASN A 164 3.90 12.97 14.66
N SER A 165 3.99 12.60 13.38
CA SER A 165 2.94 12.93 12.42
C SER A 165 2.89 11.97 11.25
N GLY A 166 1.69 11.80 10.71
CA GLY A 166 1.46 10.89 9.60
C GLY A 166 0.17 11.19 8.85
N SER A 167 -0.12 10.34 7.89
CA SER A 167 -1.39 10.30 7.20
C SER A 167 -1.83 8.87 6.95
N GLU A 168 -3.14 8.71 6.88
CA GLU A 168 -3.85 7.50 6.48
C GLU A 168 -4.55 7.78 5.15
N THR A 169 -4.35 6.93 4.16
CA THR A 169 -5.00 7.05 2.85
C THR A 169 -5.75 5.76 2.52
N ILE A 170 -7.04 5.87 2.20
CA ILE A 170 -7.82 4.73 1.69
C ILE A 170 -7.74 4.72 0.17
N TYR A 171 -7.31 3.59 -0.36
CA TYR A 171 -7.30 3.27 -1.78
C TYR A 171 -8.47 2.36 -2.12
N LYS A 172 -9.18 2.68 -3.20
CA LYS A 172 -10.37 1.93 -3.65
C LYS A 172 -10.24 1.55 -5.11
N TRP A 173 -10.82 0.41 -5.46
CA TRP A 173 -10.87 -0.05 -6.84
C TRP A 173 -11.76 0.82 -7.72
N THR A 174 -11.20 1.27 -8.83
CA THR A 174 -11.91 2.05 -9.85
C THR A 174 -11.92 1.28 -11.16
N ASP A 175 -13.12 1.04 -11.71
CA ASP A 175 -13.28 0.34 -12.98
C ASP A 175 -12.94 1.25 -14.16
N GLU A 176 -12.37 0.65 -15.20
CA GLU A 176 -12.02 1.34 -16.46
C GLU A 176 -13.20 2.04 -17.12
N SER A 177 -14.41 1.49 -16.96
CA SER A 177 -15.64 2.05 -17.53
C SER A 177 -15.99 3.45 -17.02
N LYS A 178 -15.47 3.85 -15.84
CA LYS A 178 -15.76 5.14 -15.23
C LYS A 178 -14.72 6.22 -15.55
N THR A 179 -13.48 5.82 -15.83
CA THR A 179 -12.35 6.76 -15.98
C THR A 179 -11.72 6.75 -17.37
N GLY A 180 -11.97 5.72 -18.18
CA GLY A 180 -11.26 5.50 -19.44
C GLY A 180 -9.77 5.14 -19.25
N ILE A 181 -9.37 4.86 -18.01
CA ILE A 181 -8.02 4.43 -17.60
C ILE A 181 -8.13 2.98 -17.14
N LYS A 182 -7.09 2.16 -17.33
CA LYS A 182 -7.03 0.77 -16.85
C LYS A 182 -7.52 0.67 -15.40
N ALA A 183 -8.35 -0.33 -15.11
CA ALA A 183 -8.90 -0.53 -13.78
C ALA A 183 -7.78 -0.70 -12.74
N GLN A 184 -7.85 0.07 -11.64
CA GLN A 184 -6.79 0.14 -10.65
C GLN A 184 -7.26 0.70 -9.30
N TYR A 185 -6.42 0.55 -8.28
CA TYR A 185 -6.56 1.21 -6.99
C TYR A 185 -6.17 2.69 -7.07
N GLU A 186 -7.09 3.56 -6.64
CA GLU A 186 -6.92 5.01 -6.60
C GLU A 186 -7.12 5.54 -5.17
N PRO A 187 -6.38 6.58 -4.75
CA PRO A 187 -6.59 7.21 -3.45
C PRO A 187 -7.92 7.98 -3.46
N VAL A 188 -8.78 7.74 -2.46
CA VAL A 188 -10.09 8.40 -2.37
C VAL A 188 -10.19 9.37 -1.20
N ILE A 189 -9.59 9.02 -0.06
CA ILE A 189 -9.62 9.84 1.15
C ILE A 189 -8.25 9.78 1.81
N ALA A 190 -7.72 10.94 2.20
CA ALA A 190 -6.52 11.04 3.02
C ALA A 190 -6.81 11.83 4.29
N LYS A 191 -6.41 11.29 5.44
CA LYS A 191 -6.52 11.95 6.75
C LYS A 191 -5.11 12.21 7.29
N TRP A 192 -4.86 13.43 7.75
CA TRP A 192 -3.60 13.81 8.40
C TRP A 192 -3.79 13.85 9.91
N TYR A 193 -2.76 13.44 10.65
CA TYR A 193 -2.78 13.50 12.11
C TYR A 193 -1.41 13.87 12.69
N ARG A 194 -1.45 14.42 13.92
CA ARG A 194 -0.28 14.65 14.77
C ARG A 194 -0.46 13.88 16.06
N PHE A 195 0.56 13.15 16.48
CA PHE A 195 0.58 12.45 17.75
C PHE A 195 0.79 13.48 18.88
N LYS A 196 -0.18 13.56 19.80
CA LYS A 196 0.01 14.32 21.04
C LYS A 196 1.03 13.60 21.91
N ARG A 197 2.03 14.35 22.39
CA ARG A 197 3.08 13.86 23.30
C ARG A 197 2.60 13.89 24.74
#